data_AF-A0A2E4JSZ7-F1
#
_entry.id   AF-A0A2E4JSZ7-F1
#
_cell.length_a   1.000
_cell.length_b   1.000
_cell.length_c   1.000
_cell.angle_alpha   90.00
_cell.angle_beta   90.00
_cell.angle_gamma   90.00
#
_symmetry.space_group_name_H-M   'P 1'
#
loop_
_entity.id
_entity.type
_entity.pdbx_description
1 polymer ?
#
loop_
_entity_poly.entity_id
_entity_poly.type
_entity_poly.pdbx_seq_one_letter_code
_entity_poly.pdbx_strand_id
1 'polypeptide(L)'
;MGKFNGKISAEFTPPKTWELERVLSFQTDDLTADEIKCLKIIGANIVETGRITCKKGMKTDLASVPRIVWNIIAPWDVARAAVIHDHLYATLRNYYNKIVRKMHHGRKSEYKLIWEKARALSDKVFLLGMDASEPSISGWKKKSAYYSVRIFGRWPASSKE
;
A
#
# COMPACT_ATOMS: atom_id res chain seq x y z
N MET A 1 -11.81 -7.50 11.44
CA MET A 1 -10.97 -6.37 11.91
C MET A 1 -9.51 -6.76 11.75
N GLY A 2 -8.75 -5.98 10.99
CA GLY A 2 -7.33 -6.26 10.79
C GLY A 2 -6.50 -6.06 12.06
N LYS A 3 -5.34 -6.72 12.13
CA LYS A 3 -4.39 -6.63 13.25
C LYS A 3 -2.97 -6.38 12.75
N PHE A 4 -2.27 -5.45 13.39
CA PHE A 4 -0.83 -5.26 13.21
C PHE A 4 -0.05 -6.10 14.20
N ASN A 5 1.15 -6.55 13.80
CA ASN A 5 2.05 -7.29 14.69
C ASN A 5 2.68 -6.44 15.80
N GLY A 6 2.70 -5.11 15.66
CA GLY A 6 3.27 -4.23 16.67
C GLY A 6 3.37 -2.76 16.25
N LYS A 7 4.14 -2.00 17.04
CA LYS A 7 4.51 -0.60 16.74
C LYS A 7 5.47 -0.54 15.55
N ILE A 8 5.39 0.55 14.78
CA ILE A 8 6.36 0.83 13.72
C ILE A 8 7.71 1.22 14.35
N SER A 9 8.80 0.65 13.84
CA SER A 9 10.19 1.03 14.17
C SER A 9 10.89 1.25 12.84
N ALA A 10 11.31 2.48 12.59
CA ALA A 10 11.96 2.87 11.37
C ALA A 10 13.03 3.92 11.67
N GLU A 11 14.18 3.79 11.02
CA GLU A 11 15.27 4.74 11.09
C GLU A 11 15.13 5.75 9.95
N PHE A 12 15.26 7.04 10.27
CA PHE A 12 15.22 8.08 9.25
C PHE A 12 16.56 8.16 8.52
N THR A 13 16.55 7.94 7.21
CA THR A 13 17.69 8.12 6.33
C THR A 13 17.48 9.37 5.45
N PRO A 14 18.35 10.40 5.54
CA PRO A 14 18.25 11.59 4.68
C PRO A 14 18.26 11.24 3.18
N PRO A 15 17.58 12.01 2.30
CA PRO A 15 16.92 13.28 2.58
C PRO A 15 15.45 13.17 3.04
N LYS A 16 14.73 12.09 2.73
CA LYS A 16 13.28 11.89 3.03
C LYS A 16 12.86 10.41 3.11
N THR A 17 13.79 9.51 3.36
CA THR A 17 13.51 8.07 3.35
C THR A 17 13.52 7.50 4.76
N TRP A 18 12.71 6.50 5.00
CA TRP A 18 12.67 5.76 6.25
C TRP A 18 12.99 4.31 5.94
N GLU A 19 13.83 3.70 6.75
CA GLU A 19 14.17 2.29 6.64
C GLU A 19 13.56 1.53 7.81
N LEU A 20 12.75 0.50 7.52
CA LEU A 20 12.15 -0.31 8.58
C LEU A 20 13.22 -1.08 9.35
N GLU A 21 13.34 -0.83 10.64
CA GLU A 21 14.24 -1.58 11.54
C GLU A 21 13.63 -2.92 11.96
N ARG A 22 12.30 -3.00 11.98
CA ARG A 22 11.53 -4.19 12.40
C ARG A 22 10.53 -4.58 11.32
N VAL A 23 10.24 -5.88 11.27
CA VAL A 23 9.23 -6.43 10.36
C VAL A 23 7.86 -5.92 10.78
N LEU A 24 7.16 -5.28 9.85
CA LEU A 24 5.77 -4.85 10.03
C LEU A 24 4.88 -5.79 9.23
N SER A 25 3.91 -6.43 9.89
CA SER A 25 2.89 -7.21 9.20
C SER A 25 1.49 -6.76 9.58
N PHE A 26 0.61 -6.80 8.58
CA PHE A 26 -0.81 -6.52 8.70
C PHE A 26 -1.59 -7.76 8.31
N GLN A 27 -2.43 -8.26 9.20
CA GLN A 27 -3.32 -9.39 8.96
C GLN A 27 -4.75 -8.88 8.84
N THR A 28 -5.48 -9.33 7.83
CA THR A 28 -6.91 -9.02 7.66
C THR A 28 -7.66 -10.24 7.13
N ASP A 29 -8.84 -10.47 7.68
CA ASP A 29 -9.77 -11.52 7.25
C ASP A 29 -10.78 -10.98 6.21
N ASP A 30 -10.73 -9.68 5.91
CA ASP A 30 -11.67 -8.96 5.03
C ASP A 30 -11.24 -9.00 3.53
N LEU A 31 -10.27 -9.88 3.21
CA LEU A 31 -9.78 -10.15 1.85
C LEU A 31 -10.27 -11.51 1.36
N THR A 32 -10.82 -11.56 0.15
CA THR A 32 -11.24 -12.83 -0.46
C THR A 32 -10.04 -13.58 -1.08
N ALA A 33 -10.19 -14.88 -1.29
CA ALA A 33 -9.14 -15.71 -1.89
C ALA A 33 -8.69 -15.19 -3.27
N ASP A 34 -9.60 -14.64 -4.07
CA ASP A 34 -9.27 -14.08 -5.39
C ASP A 34 -8.56 -12.72 -5.29
N GLU A 35 -8.89 -11.91 -4.29
CA GLU A 35 -8.15 -10.67 -3.99
C GLU A 35 -6.71 -10.99 -3.56
N ILE A 36 -6.51 -12.02 -2.74
CA ILE A 36 -5.18 -12.48 -2.33
C ILE A 36 -4.38 -12.99 -3.53
N LYS A 37 -5.01 -13.78 -4.42
CA LYS A 37 -4.37 -14.22 -5.68
C LYS A 37 -3.96 -13.02 -6.54
N CYS A 38 -4.81 -12.01 -6.66
CA CYS A 38 -4.50 -10.79 -7.42
C CYS A 38 -3.27 -10.07 -6.86
N LEU A 39 -3.18 -9.93 -5.53
CA LEU A 39 -2.02 -9.36 -4.86
C LEU A 39 -0.76 -10.22 -5.02
N LYS A 40 -0.87 -11.56 -4.98
CA LYS A 40 0.25 -12.46 -5.28
C LYS A 40 0.75 -12.31 -6.73
N ILE A 41 -0.15 -12.14 -7.71
CA ILE A 41 0.20 -11.97 -9.13
C ILE A 41 1.07 -10.72 -9.36
N ILE A 42 0.80 -9.62 -8.64
CA ILE A 42 1.63 -8.41 -8.74
C ILE A 42 2.96 -8.52 -7.98
N GLY A 43 3.18 -9.61 -7.24
CA GLY A 43 4.39 -9.85 -6.44
C GLY A 43 4.33 -9.28 -5.02
N ALA A 44 3.14 -9.02 -4.48
CA ALA A 44 3.00 -8.61 -3.08
C ALA A 44 3.36 -9.76 -2.13
N ASN A 45 4.03 -9.43 -1.02
CA ASN A 45 4.40 -10.40 0.00
C ASN A 45 3.20 -10.71 0.93
N ILE A 46 2.26 -11.50 0.43
CA ILE A 46 1.02 -11.89 1.12
C ILE A 46 0.90 -13.40 1.31
N VAL A 47 0.56 -13.82 2.53
CA VAL A 47 0.24 -15.20 2.88
C VAL A 47 -1.23 -15.49 2.56
N GLU A 48 -1.59 -16.75 2.33
CA GLU A 48 -2.98 -17.17 2.03
C GLU A 48 -3.99 -16.79 3.11
N THR A 49 -3.53 -16.59 4.34
CA THR A 49 -4.32 -16.11 5.46
C THR A 49 -4.55 -14.59 5.45
N GLY A 50 -4.28 -13.88 4.35
CA GLY A 50 -4.43 -12.42 4.25
C GLY A 50 -3.38 -11.60 5.01
N ARG A 51 -2.26 -12.22 5.40
CA ARG A 51 -1.17 -11.54 6.14
C ARG A 51 -0.15 -10.95 5.17
N ILE A 52 -0.07 -9.63 5.14
CA ILE A 52 0.90 -8.84 4.36
C ILE A 52 2.11 -8.55 5.23
N THR A 53 3.32 -8.81 4.72
CA THR A 53 4.55 -8.65 5.50
C THR A 53 5.56 -7.75 4.81
N CYS A 54 5.94 -6.66 5.47
CA CYS A 54 7.04 -5.78 5.07
C CYS A 54 8.31 -6.17 5.84
N LYS A 55 9.36 -6.52 5.10
CA LYS A 55 10.63 -6.98 5.68
C LYS A 55 11.43 -5.81 6.28
N LYS A 56 12.31 -6.13 7.23
CA LYS A 56 13.35 -5.22 7.72
C LYS A 56 14.22 -4.75 6.53
N GLY A 57 14.61 -3.48 6.53
CA GLY A 57 15.39 -2.85 5.47
C GLY A 57 14.57 -2.32 4.29
N MET A 58 13.23 -2.42 4.36
CA MET A 58 12.37 -1.80 3.36
C MET A 58 12.43 -0.29 3.49
N LYS A 59 12.82 0.39 2.41
CA LYS A 59 12.76 1.84 2.31
C LYS A 59 11.34 2.28 1.97
N THR A 60 10.80 3.18 2.77
CA THR A 60 9.49 3.80 2.62
C THR A 60 9.68 5.31 2.72
N ASP A 61 9.10 6.06 1.80
CA ASP A 61 9.17 7.52 1.81
C ASP A 61 7.92 8.14 2.46
N LEU A 62 6.97 7.29 2.91
CA LEU A 62 5.64 7.67 3.37
C LEU A 62 4.94 8.63 2.38
N ALA A 63 5.36 8.62 1.11
CA ALA A 63 4.95 9.61 0.12
C ALA A 63 3.82 9.10 -0.78
N SER A 64 3.42 7.84 -0.68
CA SER A 64 2.24 7.33 -1.40
C SER A 64 0.94 7.98 -0.92
N VAL A 65 0.92 8.47 0.32
CA VAL A 65 -0.17 9.24 0.89
C VAL A 65 0.06 10.72 0.56
N PRO A 66 -0.82 11.38 -0.22
CA PRO A 66 -0.66 12.78 -0.59
C PRO A 66 -0.44 13.67 0.63
N ARG A 67 0.47 14.65 0.53
CA ARG A 67 0.82 15.58 1.61
C ARG A 67 -0.41 16.23 2.27
N ILE A 68 -1.47 16.46 1.49
CA ILE A 68 -2.73 17.04 1.97
C ILE A 68 -3.43 16.17 3.04
N VAL A 69 -3.24 14.84 3.00
CA VAL A 69 -3.81 13.91 3.98
C VAL A 69 -3.13 14.05 5.33
N TRP A 70 -1.83 14.37 5.36
CA TRP A 70 -1.07 14.60 6.59
C TRP A 70 -1.50 15.88 7.33
N ASN A 71 -2.21 16.79 6.66
CA ASN A 71 -2.84 17.94 7.31
C ASN A 71 -4.15 17.56 8.03
N ILE A 72 -4.73 16.39 7.73
CA ILE A 72 -6.03 15.94 8.24
C ILE A 72 -5.85 14.88 9.32
N ILE A 73 -4.83 14.03 9.18
CA ILE A 73 -4.56 12.91 10.07
C ILE A 73 -3.15 12.99 10.61
N ALA A 74 -3.00 12.68 11.88
CA ALA A 74 -1.70 12.68 12.51
C ALA A 74 -0.78 11.61 11.88
N PRO A 75 0.51 11.92 11.67
CA PRO A 75 1.40 11.04 10.95
C PRO A 75 1.54 9.65 11.56
N TRP A 76 1.62 9.58 12.89
CA TRP A 76 1.81 8.35 13.64
C TRP A 76 0.62 7.40 13.56
N ASP A 77 -0.61 7.92 13.44
CA ASP A 77 -1.84 7.12 13.37
C ASP A 77 -1.96 6.38 12.03
N VAL A 78 -1.43 6.98 10.95
CA VAL A 78 -1.52 6.44 9.59
C VAL A 78 -0.23 5.76 9.13
N ALA A 79 0.91 6.03 9.78
CA ALA A 79 2.22 5.52 9.37
C ALA A 79 2.25 4.02 9.12
N ARG A 80 1.69 3.19 10.03
CA ARG A 80 1.65 1.73 9.84
C ARG A 80 0.90 1.33 8.56
N ALA A 81 -0.27 1.93 8.32
CA ALA A 81 -1.06 1.67 7.13
C ALA A 81 -0.35 2.20 5.87
N ALA A 82 0.28 3.37 5.95
CA ALA A 82 1.02 3.99 4.86
C ALA A 82 2.23 3.13 4.44
N VAL A 83 2.96 2.54 5.37
CA VAL A 83 4.08 1.62 5.06
C VAL A 83 3.61 0.38 4.30
N ILE A 84 2.50 -0.25 4.73
CA ILE A 84 1.93 -1.39 4.02
C ILE A 84 1.46 -0.96 2.61
N HIS A 85 0.83 0.21 2.52
CA HIS A 85 0.39 0.77 1.25
C HIS A 85 1.56 1.07 0.31
N ASP A 86 2.64 1.70 0.78
CA ASP A 86 3.89 1.95 0.05
C ASP A 86 4.46 0.64 -0.53
N HIS A 87 4.51 -0.42 0.28
CA HIS A 87 4.98 -1.73 -0.16
C HIS A 87 4.15 -2.27 -1.33
N LEU A 88 2.82 -2.27 -1.18
CA LEU A 88 1.92 -2.73 -2.23
C LEU A 88 2.05 -1.85 -3.48
N TYR A 89 2.14 -0.54 -3.33
CA TYR A 89 2.30 0.38 -4.46
C TYR A 89 3.65 0.21 -5.18
N ALA A 90 4.74 -0.08 -4.45
CA ALA A 90 6.03 -0.40 -5.04
C ALA A 90 5.96 -1.67 -5.90
N THR A 91 5.31 -2.74 -5.40
CA THR A 91 5.09 -3.96 -6.19
C THR A 91 4.22 -3.70 -7.42
N LEU A 92 3.17 -2.88 -7.27
CA LEU A 92 2.27 -2.47 -8.34
C LEU A 92 2.99 -1.66 -9.44
N ARG A 93 3.90 -0.76 -9.05
CA ARG A 93 4.75 0.01 -9.98
C ARG A 93 5.72 -0.89 -10.72
N ASN A 94 6.34 -1.84 -10.03
CA ASN A 94 7.24 -2.83 -10.64
C ASN A 94 6.49 -3.69 -11.65
N TYR A 95 5.30 -4.17 -11.31
CA TYR A 95 4.43 -4.92 -12.20
C TYR A 95 4.06 -4.11 -13.45
N TYR A 96 3.64 -2.85 -13.27
CA TYR A 96 3.30 -1.97 -14.38
C TYR A 96 4.48 -1.75 -15.33
N ASN A 97 5.65 -1.40 -14.80
CA ASN A 97 6.82 -1.08 -15.61
C ASN A 97 7.42 -2.30 -16.32
N LYS A 98 7.37 -3.49 -15.71
CA LYS A 98 7.89 -4.72 -16.30
C LYS A 98 6.94 -5.35 -17.31
N ILE A 99 5.66 -5.40 -16.99
CA ILE A 99 4.65 -6.13 -17.79
C ILE A 99 3.87 -5.14 -18.65
N VAL A 100 3.11 -4.23 -18.03
CA VAL A 100 2.14 -3.38 -18.76
C VAL A 100 2.82 -2.39 -19.71
N ARG A 101 3.95 -1.80 -19.30
CA ARG A 101 4.69 -0.79 -20.09
C ARG A 101 5.45 -1.41 -21.26
N LYS A 102 6.03 -2.59 -21.07
CA LYS A 102 6.86 -3.28 -22.08
C LYS A 102 6.03 -4.13 -23.06
N MET A 103 4.76 -4.41 -22.77
CA MET A 103 3.92 -5.23 -23.64
C MET A 103 3.46 -4.43 -24.88
N HIS A 104 3.77 -4.94 -26.07
CA HIS A 104 3.24 -4.46 -27.34
C HIS A 104 2.12 -5.40 -27.84
N HIS A 105 0.91 -4.84 -28.01
CA HIS A 105 -0.33 -5.44 -28.57
C HIS A 105 -0.89 -6.75 -27.95
N GLY A 106 -2.22 -6.94 -28.10
CA GLY A 106 -2.97 -8.14 -27.72
C GLY A 106 -3.51 -8.16 -26.28
N ARG A 107 -2.64 -8.36 -25.29
CA ARG A 107 -3.03 -8.63 -23.87
C ARG A 107 -2.85 -7.46 -22.90
N LYS A 108 -2.53 -6.26 -23.41
CA LYS A 108 -2.28 -5.07 -22.58
C LYS A 108 -3.49 -4.67 -21.74
N SER A 109 -4.71 -4.89 -22.24
CA SER A 109 -5.97 -4.62 -21.54
C SER A 109 -6.14 -5.51 -20.30
N GLU A 110 -5.86 -6.80 -20.39
CA GLU A 110 -5.99 -7.75 -19.28
C GLU A 110 -5.02 -7.43 -18.14
N TYR A 111 -3.73 -7.23 -18.45
CA TYR A 111 -2.74 -6.88 -17.43
C TYR A 111 -3.00 -5.50 -16.81
N LYS A 112 -3.55 -4.57 -17.59
CA LYS A 112 -4.01 -3.27 -17.08
C LYS A 112 -5.20 -3.44 -16.14
N LEU A 113 -6.16 -4.31 -16.45
CA LEU A 113 -7.29 -4.61 -15.57
C LEU A 113 -6.82 -5.25 -14.25
N ILE A 114 -5.85 -6.17 -14.30
CA ILE A 114 -5.23 -6.75 -13.09
C ILE A 114 -4.57 -5.65 -12.27
N TRP A 115 -3.84 -4.73 -12.90
CA TRP A 115 -3.22 -3.59 -12.23
C TRP A 115 -4.26 -2.67 -11.56
N GLU A 116 -5.35 -2.33 -12.25
CA GLU A 116 -6.44 -1.51 -11.70
C GLU A 116 -7.12 -2.18 -10.51
N LYS A 117 -7.38 -3.49 -10.59
CA LYS A 117 -7.93 -4.29 -9.48
C LYS A 117 -6.98 -4.33 -8.30
N ALA A 118 -5.72 -4.72 -8.53
CA ALA A 118 -4.69 -4.79 -7.51
C ALA A 118 -4.50 -3.47 -6.78
N ARG A 119 -4.58 -2.36 -7.51
CA ARG A 119 -4.52 -1.03 -6.93
C ARG A 119 -5.72 -0.72 -6.04
N ALA A 120 -6.94 -0.97 -6.52
CA ALA A 120 -8.14 -0.77 -5.70
C ALA A 120 -8.08 -1.62 -4.42
N LEU A 121 -7.45 -2.80 -4.48
CA LEU A 121 -7.17 -3.64 -3.33
C LEU A 121 -6.12 -3.03 -2.39
N SER A 122 -5.05 -2.45 -2.91
CA SER A 122 -4.09 -1.69 -2.09
C SER A 122 -4.76 -0.54 -1.35
N ASP A 123 -5.62 0.23 -2.02
CA ASP A 123 -6.39 1.33 -1.42
C ASP A 123 -7.36 0.79 -0.32
N LYS A 124 -7.99 -0.37 -0.56
CA LYS A 124 -8.85 -1.07 0.42
C LYS A 124 -8.05 -1.51 1.65
N VAL A 125 -6.88 -2.13 1.45
CA VAL A 125 -5.98 -2.56 2.53
C VAL A 125 -5.51 -1.35 3.35
N PHE A 126 -5.25 -0.21 2.71
CA PHE A 126 -4.89 1.02 3.41
C PHE A 126 -6.02 1.50 4.33
N LEU A 127 -7.27 1.48 3.86
CA LEU A 127 -8.43 1.81 4.69
C LEU A 127 -8.59 0.85 5.87
N LEU A 128 -8.47 -0.46 5.63
CA LEU A 128 -8.51 -1.49 6.68
C LEU A 128 -7.37 -1.32 7.69
N GLY A 129 -6.19 -0.92 7.22
CA GLY A 129 -5.05 -0.59 8.06
C GLY A 129 -5.33 0.61 8.97
N MET A 130 -5.98 1.65 8.45
CA MET A 130 -6.40 2.80 9.26
C MET A 130 -7.52 2.46 10.25
N ASP A 131 -8.42 1.54 9.90
CA ASP A 131 -9.45 1.02 10.83
C ASP A 131 -8.83 0.21 11.98
N ALA A 132 -7.72 -0.48 11.72
CA ALA A 132 -6.96 -1.23 12.70
C ALA A 132 -5.92 -0.38 13.48
N SER A 133 -5.85 0.93 13.22
CA SER A 133 -4.94 1.80 13.94
C SER A 133 -5.44 2.10 15.36
N GLU A 134 -4.51 2.01 16.30
CA GLU A 134 -4.65 2.54 17.66
C GLU A 134 -3.80 3.82 17.77
N PRO A 135 -4.37 4.97 18.19
CA PRO A 135 -5.77 5.27 18.55
C PRO A 135 -6.77 5.24 17.38
N SER A 136 -8.06 5.07 17.70
CA SER A 136 -9.13 5.02 16.69
C SER A 136 -9.26 6.35 15.94
N ILE A 137 -9.11 6.30 14.62
CA ILE A 137 -9.26 7.46 13.74
C ILE A 137 -10.74 7.66 13.42
N SER A 138 -11.21 8.92 13.48
CA SER A 138 -12.59 9.26 13.09
C SER A 138 -12.91 8.83 11.65
N GLY A 139 -14.12 8.32 11.42
CA GLY A 139 -14.55 7.75 10.14
C GLY A 139 -14.40 8.69 8.94
N TRP A 140 -14.66 9.99 9.12
CA TRP A 140 -14.55 10.97 8.04
C TRP A 140 -13.09 11.20 7.61
N LYS A 141 -12.15 11.17 8.56
CA LYS A 141 -10.71 11.30 8.29
C LYS A 141 -10.21 10.11 7.46
N LYS A 142 -10.57 8.89 7.86
CA LYS A 142 -10.23 7.66 7.12
C LYS A 142 -10.76 7.69 5.69
N LYS A 143 -12.02 8.09 5.51
CA LYS A 143 -12.62 8.27 4.17
C LYS A 143 -11.89 9.32 3.35
N SER A 144 -11.54 10.46 3.94
CA SER A 144 -10.78 11.52 3.25
C SER A 144 -9.42 11.02 2.76
N ALA A 145 -8.68 10.30 3.60
CA ALA A 145 -7.41 9.68 3.22
C ALA A 145 -7.58 8.63 2.10
N TYR A 146 -8.59 7.77 2.21
CA TYR A 146 -8.93 6.77 1.20
C TYR A 146 -9.26 7.38 -0.18
N TYR A 147 -10.13 8.41 -0.21
CA TYR A 147 -10.44 9.09 -1.47
C TYR A 147 -9.23 9.83 -2.03
N SER A 148 -8.37 10.38 -1.17
CA SER A 148 -7.14 11.05 -1.60
C SER A 148 -6.20 10.08 -2.33
N VAL A 149 -5.84 8.93 -1.75
CA VAL A 149 -4.97 7.96 -2.42
C VAL A 149 -5.58 7.43 -3.72
N ARG A 150 -6.91 7.26 -3.76
CA ARG A 150 -7.63 6.81 -4.94
C ARG A 150 -7.60 7.82 -6.09
N ILE A 151 -7.74 9.12 -5.78
CA ILE A 151 -7.71 10.20 -6.78
C ILE A 151 -6.28 10.45 -7.25
N PHE A 152 -5.33 10.64 -6.33
CA PHE A 152 -3.96 11.04 -6.64
C PHE A 152 -3.11 9.91 -7.19
N GLY A 153 -3.43 8.66 -6.85
CA GLY A 153 -2.72 7.51 -7.41
C GLY A 153 -3.08 7.21 -8.87
N ARG A 154 -4.05 7.91 -9.50
CA ARG A 154 -4.74 7.54 -10.78
C ARG A 154 -3.79 7.19 -11.92
N TRP A 155 -2.60 7.76 -11.89
CA TRP A 155 -1.57 7.52 -12.87
C TRP A 155 -0.49 6.60 -12.29
N PRO A 156 -0.04 5.57 -13.03
CA PRO A 156 1.16 4.86 -12.66
C PRO A 156 2.29 5.88 -12.55
N ALA A 157 2.87 6.02 -11.36
CA ALA A 157 3.94 6.99 -11.12
C ALA A 157 5.07 6.70 -12.11
N SER A 158 5.26 7.65 -13.05
CA SER A 158 6.34 7.60 -14.02
C SER A 158 7.64 7.25 -13.28
N SER A 159 8.41 6.34 -13.86
CA SER A 159 9.81 6.14 -13.48
C SER A 159 10.54 7.47 -13.66
N LYS A 160 10.55 8.32 -12.63
CA LYS A 160 11.71 9.18 -12.41
C LYS A 160 12.82 8.23 -12.00
N GLU A 161 13.64 7.93 -13.01
CA GLU A 161 15.08 7.68 -12.83
C GLU A 161 15.70 8.76 -11.94
#